data_AF-A0A2E3W584-F1
#
_entry.id   AF-A0A2E3W584-F1
#
_cell.length_a   1.000
_cell.length_b   1.000
_cell.length_c   1.000
_cell.angle_alpha   90.00
_cell.angle_beta   90.00
_cell.angle_gamma   90.00
#
_symmetry.space_group_name_H-M   'P 1'
#
loop_
_entity.id
_entity.type
_entity.pdbx_description
1 polymer ?
#
loop_
_entity_poly.entity_id
_entity_poly.type
_entity_poly.pdbx_seq_one_letter_code
_entity_poly.pdbx_strand_id
1 'polypeptide(L)'
;MVKYFIFLAMLSLSAFAQNETKEYLAVKKVIEKTRIQEFGEFVASIKKGAVPEPTNPYSPDSALSLKEESFYKSFDLFRYQSGLIKQLMHNFETSELEEIERFYSNPFNAKILTHLNTDAFLVGAYKRLDQAKLSKLSKNRAKLLQKVLNLHKLNLLVVDQKNELSKELYRKKELLAILETADTTEVGRDVERLEDIYKQFSFYTLKYLGNKFEDYQDTELKEIARIMTSKPVQKAAQLIVSYHYYFLKNAKREFDRTYVPDKDIKLKQDQLYIK
;
A
#
# COMPACT_ATOMS: atom_id res chain seq x y z
N MET A 1 33.24 30.31 -33.67
CA MET A 1 31.91 30.13 -33.04
C MET A 1 31.51 28.67 -32.85
N VAL A 2 31.64 27.78 -33.86
CA VAL A 2 31.23 26.36 -33.75
C VAL A 2 31.94 25.56 -32.63
N LYS A 3 33.25 25.77 -32.41
CA LYS A 3 33.99 25.11 -31.32
C LYS A 3 33.49 25.46 -29.91
N TYR A 4 32.99 26.69 -29.69
CA TYR A 4 32.45 27.12 -28.39
C TYR A 4 31.06 26.52 -28.13
N PHE A 5 30.26 26.32 -29.17
CA PHE A 5 28.95 25.66 -29.06
C PHE A 5 29.06 24.17 -28.70
N ILE A 6 30.04 23.46 -29.26
CA ILE A 6 30.28 22.05 -28.95
C ILE A 6 30.79 21.89 -27.49
N PHE A 7 31.64 22.82 -27.04
CA PHE A 7 32.16 22.81 -25.67
C PHE A 7 31.07 23.13 -24.63
N LEU A 8 30.19 24.11 -24.91
CA LEU A 8 29.00 24.38 -24.08
C LEU A 8 28.03 23.19 -24.07
N ALA A 9 27.80 22.55 -25.22
CA ALA A 9 26.93 21.38 -25.31
C ALA A 9 27.48 20.20 -24.50
N MET A 10 28.78 19.93 -24.56
CA MET A 10 29.41 18.86 -23.76
C MET A 10 29.41 19.15 -22.25
N LEU A 11 29.66 20.40 -21.85
CA LEU A 11 29.57 20.81 -20.44
C LEU A 11 28.13 20.75 -19.92
N SER A 12 27.14 21.06 -20.78
CA SER A 12 25.74 20.91 -20.41
C SER A 12 25.38 19.43 -20.24
N LEU A 13 25.80 18.55 -21.16
CA LEU A 13 25.56 17.11 -21.09
C LEU A 13 26.20 16.46 -19.86
N SER A 14 27.42 16.86 -19.48
CA SER A 14 28.07 16.37 -18.27
C SER A 14 27.42 16.90 -16.99
N ALA A 15 26.97 18.15 -16.97
CA ALA A 15 26.21 18.71 -15.86
C ALA A 15 24.82 18.04 -15.72
N PHE A 16 24.13 17.76 -16.83
CA PHE A 16 22.86 17.01 -16.83
C PHE A 16 23.06 15.59 -16.29
N ALA A 17 24.09 14.86 -16.76
CA ALA A 17 24.37 13.50 -16.30
C ALA A 17 24.78 13.44 -14.82
N GLN A 18 25.55 14.42 -14.33
CA GLN A 18 25.87 14.53 -12.90
C GLN A 18 24.64 14.84 -12.04
N ASN A 19 23.74 15.69 -12.53
CA ASN A 19 22.51 16.03 -11.82
C ASN A 19 21.55 14.83 -11.73
N GLU A 20 21.33 14.10 -12.83
CA GLU A 20 20.52 12.87 -12.83
C GLU A 20 21.10 11.80 -11.90
N THR A 21 22.43 11.66 -11.86
CA THR A 21 23.10 10.72 -10.96
C THR A 21 22.90 11.10 -9.50
N LYS A 22 23.01 12.39 -9.15
CA LYS A 22 22.80 12.90 -7.79
C LYS A 22 21.35 12.68 -7.34
N GLU A 23 20.41 13.03 -8.20
CA GLU A 23 18.98 12.87 -7.94
C GLU A 23 18.60 11.39 -7.74
N TYR A 24 19.10 10.51 -8.60
CA TYR A 24 18.89 9.07 -8.46
C TYR A 24 19.43 8.51 -7.13
N LEU A 25 20.60 8.97 -6.69
CA LEU A 25 21.15 8.59 -5.38
C LEU A 25 20.28 9.12 -4.23
N ALA A 26 19.77 10.33 -4.32
CA ALA A 26 18.83 10.87 -3.33
C ALA A 26 17.53 10.06 -3.27
N VAL A 27 16.96 9.68 -4.43
CA VAL A 27 15.79 8.79 -4.51
C VAL A 27 16.06 7.44 -3.86
N LYS A 28 17.23 6.83 -4.10
CA LYS A 28 17.60 5.57 -3.46
C LYS A 28 17.57 5.66 -1.93
N LYS A 29 18.08 6.74 -1.37
CA LYS A 29 18.05 6.96 0.09
C LYS A 29 16.64 7.16 0.60
N VAL A 30 15.79 7.91 -0.11
CA VAL A 30 14.38 8.05 0.25
C VAL A 30 13.68 6.70 0.26
N ILE A 31 13.88 5.88 -0.77
CA ILE A 31 13.35 4.50 -0.80
C ILE A 31 13.84 3.74 0.43
N GLU A 32 15.14 3.71 0.67
CA GLU A 32 15.76 3.03 1.81
C GLU A 32 15.12 3.44 3.15
N LYS A 33 15.04 4.75 3.42
CA LYS A 33 14.53 5.29 4.69
C LYS A 33 13.03 5.14 4.86
N THR A 34 12.27 5.10 3.77
CA THR A 34 10.83 4.82 3.81
C THR A 34 10.51 3.34 3.96
N ARG A 35 11.53 2.47 3.87
CA ARG A 35 11.42 1.00 4.00
C ARG A 35 10.50 0.36 2.96
N ILE A 36 10.21 1.07 1.87
CA ILE A 36 9.34 0.55 0.79
C ILE A 36 10.02 -0.57 0.00
N GLN A 37 11.36 -0.68 0.08
CA GLN A 37 12.11 -1.81 -0.47
C GLN A 37 11.78 -3.15 0.20
N GLU A 38 11.34 -3.14 1.47
CA GLU A 38 11.02 -4.35 2.22
C GLU A 38 9.83 -5.10 1.61
N PHE A 39 8.90 -4.40 0.96
CA PHE A 39 7.88 -5.04 0.14
C PHE A 39 8.50 -5.84 -1.01
N GLY A 40 9.54 -5.30 -1.64
CA GLY A 40 10.27 -6.00 -2.70
C GLY A 40 11.01 -7.22 -2.20
N GLU A 41 11.59 -7.15 -1.01
CA GLU A 41 12.24 -8.28 -0.33
C GLU A 41 11.24 -9.40 -0.03
N PHE A 42 10.06 -9.05 0.48
CA PHE A 42 8.94 -9.99 0.69
C PHE A 42 8.51 -10.67 -0.62
N VAL A 43 8.29 -9.91 -1.70
CA VAL A 43 7.93 -10.51 -3.00
C VAL A 43 9.05 -11.40 -3.53
N ALA A 44 10.31 -10.98 -3.36
CA ALA A 44 11.47 -11.76 -3.79
C ALA A 44 11.62 -13.07 -3.01
N SER A 45 11.32 -13.09 -1.71
CA SER A 45 11.38 -14.30 -0.88
C SER A 45 10.35 -15.33 -1.36
N ILE A 46 9.12 -14.89 -1.64
CA ILE A 46 8.06 -15.77 -2.17
C ILE A 46 8.45 -16.35 -3.54
N LYS A 47 9.03 -15.53 -4.44
CA LYS A 47 9.51 -15.99 -5.75
C LYS A 47 10.60 -17.05 -5.65
N LYS A 48 11.43 -16.99 -4.61
CA LYS A 48 12.48 -18.00 -4.31
C LYS A 48 11.94 -19.22 -3.56
N GLY A 49 10.66 -19.26 -3.21
CA GLY A 49 10.09 -20.32 -2.37
C GLY A 49 10.59 -20.29 -0.92
N ALA A 50 11.15 -19.17 -0.46
CA ALA A 50 11.59 -18.99 0.91
C ALA A 50 10.43 -18.52 1.79
N VAL A 51 10.42 -18.96 3.04
CA VAL A 51 9.51 -18.41 4.05
C VAL A 51 9.89 -16.93 4.26
N PRO A 52 8.95 -15.99 4.09
CA PRO A 52 9.22 -14.58 4.33
C PRO A 52 9.74 -14.31 5.74
N GLU A 53 10.64 -13.33 5.88
CA GLU A 53 11.13 -12.96 7.20
C GLU A 53 9.97 -12.48 8.10
N PRO A 54 9.82 -13.02 9.32
CA PRO A 54 8.74 -12.62 10.22
C PRO A 54 8.80 -11.15 10.65
N THR A 55 9.99 -10.55 10.59
CA THR A 55 10.24 -9.14 10.94
C THR A 55 9.89 -8.18 9.80
N ASN A 56 9.64 -8.69 8.59
CA ASN A 56 9.26 -7.86 7.46
C ASN A 56 7.79 -7.43 7.63
N PRO A 57 7.50 -6.13 7.67
CA PRO A 57 6.16 -5.60 7.94
C PRO A 57 5.15 -5.86 6.80
N TYR A 58 5.60 -6.30 5.63
CA TYR A 58 4.75 -6.73 4.51
C TYR A 58 4.48 -8.24 4.54
N SER A 59 5.18 -9.02 5.36
CA SER A 59 4.88 -10.43 5.58
C SER A 59 3.52 -10.56 6.30
N PRO A 60 2.62 -11.42 5.83
CA PRO A 60 1.37 -11.71 6.54
C PRO A 60 1.65 -12.55 7.80
N ASP A 61 0.84 -12.34 8.84
CA ASP A 61 0.91 -13.12 10.09
C ASP A 61 0.53 -14.60 9.88
N SER A 62 -0.26 -14.88 8.84
CA SER A 62 -0.70 -16.23 8.46
C SER A 62 -0.02 -16.67 7.17
N ALA A 63 0.13 -17.99 6.98
CA ALA A 63 0.59 -18.56 5.73
C ALA A 63 -0.28 -18.06 4.55
N LEU A 64 0.38 -17.75 3.44
CA LEU A 64 -0.29 -17.36 2.20
C LEU A 64 -1.05 -18.55 1.64
N SER A 65 -2.26 -18.30 1.13
CA SER A 65 -2.93 -19.28 0.30
C SER A 65 -2.15 -19.50 -1.00
N LEU A 66 -2.34 -20.66 -1.64
CA LEU A 66 -1.69 -20.96 -2.91
C LEU A 66 -1.98 -19.92 -4.00
N LYS A 67 -3.19 -19.35 -4.01
CA LYS A 67 -3.54 -18.28 -4.94
C LYS A 67 -2.75 -17.00 -4.65
N GLU A 68 -2.56 -16.64 -3.39
CA GLU A 68 -1.76 -15.46 -3.01
C GLU A 68 -0.28 -15.67 -3.31
N GLU A 69 0.26 -16.87 -3.06
CA GLU A 69 1.62 -17.21 -3.49
C GLU A 69 1.78 -17.07 -5.00
N SER A 70 0.85 -17.62 -5.79
CA SER A 70 0.87 -17.49 -7.26
C SER A 70 0.82 -16.03 -7.70
N PHE A 71 0.01 -15.21 -7.01
CA PHE A 71 -0.06 -13.77 -7.27
C PHE A 71 1.32 -13.11 -7.07
N TYR A 72 1.94 -13.28 -5.91
CA TYR A 72 3.26 -12.66 -5.64
C TYR A 72 4.37 -13.26 -6.52
N LYS A 73 4.30 -14.54 -6.90
CA LYS A 73 5.23 -15.15 -7.88
C LYS A 73 5.13 -14.45 -9.25
N SER A 74 3.92 -14.10 -9.69
CA SER A 74 3.66 -13.38 -10.94
C SER A 74 3.98 -11.88 -10.89
N PHE A 75 4.25 -11.31 -9.71
CA PHE A 75 4.38 -9.87 -9.52
C PHE A 75 5.64 -9.29 -10.21
N ASP A 76 5.48 -8.23 -11.00
CA ASP A 76 6.61 -7.58 -11.68
C ASP A 76 7.32 -6.58 -10.76
N LEU A 77 8.28 -7.10 -9.98
CA LEU A 77 9.05 -6.30 -9.03
C LEU A 77 9.92 -5.24 -9.71
N PHE A 78 10.46 -5.52 -10.89
CA PHE A 78 11.29 -4.57 -11.62
C PHE A 78 10.47 -3.36 -12.08
N ARG A 79 9.27 -3.60 -12.64
CA ARG A 79 8.34 -2.52 -13.04
C ARG A 79 7.87 -1.71 -11.84
N TYR A 80 7.64 -2.36 -10.69
CA TYR A 80 7.29 -1.67 -9.45
C TYR A 80 8.41 -0.74 -8.97
N GLN A 81 9.65 -1.24 -8.84
CA GLN A 81 10.77 -0.45 -8.35
C GLN A 81 11.14 0.68 -9.31
N SER A 82 11.27 0.37 -10.61
CA SER A 82 11.62 1.37 -11.62
C SER A 82 10.53 2.44 -11.79
N GLY A 83 9.25 2.06 -11.67
CA GLY A 83 8.15 3.01 -11.72
C GLY A 83 8.14 3.95 -10.50
N LEU A 84 8.37 3.44 -9.29
CA LEU A 84 8.45 4.29 -8.09
C LEU A 84 9.62 5.28 -8.18
N ILE A 85 10.80 4.81 -8.60
CA ILE A 85 11.98 5.68 -8.80
C ILE A 85 11.65 6.80 -9.78
N LYS A 86 11.08 6.48 -10.94
CA LYS A 86 10.68 7.47 -11.95
C LYS A 86 9.68 8.49 -11.39
N GLN A 87 8.71 8.04 -10.59
CA GLN A 87 7.73 8.94 -9.98
C GLN A 87 8.39 9.87 -8.96
N LEU A 88 9.34 9.39 -8.15
CA LEU A 88 10.05 10.22 -7.19
C LEU A 88 10.95 11.26 -7.88
N MET A 89 11.73 10.86 -8.88
CA MET A 89 12.56 11.79 -9.68
C MET A 89 11.70 12.86 -10.37
N HIS A 90 10.59 12.45 -10.98
CA HIS A 90 9.73 13.39 -11.68
C HIS A 90 9.03 14.42 -10.77
N ASN A 91 8.80 14.10 -9.50
CA ASN A 91 7.94 14.89 -8.62
C ASN A 91 8.68 15.72 -7.57
N PHE A 92 9.98 15.52 -7.39
CA PHE A 92 10.75 16.12 -6.32
C PHE A 92 12.13 16.56 -6.79
N GLU A 93 12.52 17.76 -6.38
CA GLU A 93 13.90 18.23 -6.54
C GLU A 93 14.84 17.53 -5.55
N THR A 94 16.15 17.56 -5.82
CA THR A 94 17.15 16.93 -4.93
C THR A 94 17.09 17.46 -3.50
N SER A 95 16.87 18.76 -3.31
CA SER A 95 16.72 19.39 -1.98
C SER A 95 15.48 18.89 -1.24
N GLU A 96 14.37 18.69 -1.94
CA GLU A 96 13.15 18.10 -1.39
C GLU A 96 13.37 16.64 -1.01
N LEU A 97 14.09 15.87 -1.84
CA LEU A 97 14.45 14.47 -1.54
C LEU A 97 15.35 14.38 -0.29
N GLU A 98 16.32 15.27 -0.12
CA GLU A 98 17.15 15.35 1.08
C GLU A 98 16.32 15.73 2.35
N GLU A 99 15.28 16.56 2.21
CA GLU A 99 14.35 16.85 3.30
C GLU A 99 13.50 15.62 3.66
N ILE A 100 12.97 14.92 2.65
CA ILE A 100 12.19 13.69 2.81
C ILE A 100 13.05 12.61 3.49
N GLU A 101 14.29 12.42 3.04
CA GLU A 101 15.25 11.49 3.64
C GLU A 101 15.47 11.81 5.13
N ARG A 102 15.74 13.07 5.47
CA ARG A 102 15.95 13.49 6.87
C ARG A 102 14.74 13.21 7.74
N PHE A 103 13.52 13.45 7.24
CA PHE A 103 12.30 13.17 7.99
C PHE A 103 12.12 11.68 8.30
N TYR A 104 12.32 10.82 7.29
CA TYR A 104 12.17 9.36 7.44
C TYR A 104 13.40 8.65 7.99
N SER A 105 14.51 9.35 8.18
CA SER A 105 15.65 8.84 8.93
C SER A 105 15.31 8.56 10.40
N ASN A 106 14.24 9.17 10.92
CA ASN A 106 13.63 8.73 12.17
C ASN A 106 12.80 7.45 11.91
N PRO A 107 13.18 6.29 12.50
CA PRO A 107 12.48 5.03 12.26
C PRO A 107 10.99 5.08 12.62
N PHE A 108 10.62 5.90 13.60
CA PHE A 108 9.25 6.08 14.03
C PHE A 108 8.37 6.71 12.94
N ASN A 109 8.91 7.68 12.20
CA ASN A 109 8.23 8.30 11.07
C ASN A 109 8.11 7.35 9.89
N ALA A 110 9.17 6.60 9.60
CA ALA A 110 9.17 5.60 8.53
C ALA A 110 8.13 4.50 8.78
N LYS A 111 8.03 4.04 10.03
CA LYS A 111 7.12 2.96 10.42
C LYS A 111 5.67 3.29 10.05
N ILE A 112 5.19 4.52 10.23
CA ILE A 112 3.82 4.94 9.88
C ILE A 112 3.54 4.71 8.41
N LEU A 113 4.48 5.14 7.57
CA LEU A 113 4.37 5.01 6.14
C LEU A 113 4.32 3.53 5.75
N THR A 114 5.09 2.68 6.44
CA THR A 114 5.00 1.23 6.28
C THR A 114 3.64 0.68 6.67
N HIS A 115 3.06 1.04 7.82
CA HIS A 115 1.70 0.58 8.22
C HIS A 115 0.65 0.98 7.19
N LEU A 116 0.74 2.21 6.66
CA LEU A 116 -0.13 2.71 5.60
C LEU A 116 0.13 2.02 4.26
N ASN A 117 1.33 1.47 4.04
CA ASN A 117 1.68 0.74 2.82
C ASN A 117 1.45 -0.76 2.88
N THR A 118 1.04 -1.32 4.02
CA THR A 118 0.77 -2.77 4.09
C THR A 118 -0.44 -3.14 3.23
N ASP A 119 -0.39 -4.31 2.57
CA ASP A 119 -1.47 -4.82 1.68
C ASP A 119 -2.85 -4.76 2.34
N ALA A 120 -2.88 -4.99 3.65
CA ALA A 120 -4.08 -4.97 4.44
C ALA A 120 -4.80 -3.59 4.43
N PHE A 121 -4.07 -2.47 4.30
CA PHE A 121 -4.63 -1.15 4.06
C PHE A 121 -4.84 -0.85 2.56
N LEU A 122 -4.12 -1.52 1.66
CA LEU A 122 -4.03 -1.12 0.25
C LEU A 122 -4.90 -1.91 -0.73
N VAL A 123 -5.14 -3.21 -0.58
CA VAL A 123 -6.03 -3.92 -1.53
C VAL A 123 -7.05 -4.76 -0.80
N GLY A 124 -8.32 -4.44 -1.00
CA GLY A 124 -9.41 -5.17 -0.34
C GLY A 124 -9.48 -4.92 1.17
N ALA A 125 -8.92 -3.82 1.68
CA ALA A 125 -9.07 -3.39 3.07
C ALA A 125 -10.54 -3.39 3.51
N TYR A 126 -11.47 -2.99 2.62
CA TYR A 126 -12.91 -3.05 2.85
C TYR A 126 -13.42 -4.45 3.23
N LYS A 127 -12.78 -5.52 2.73
CA LYS A 127 -13.12 -6.91 3.08
C LYS A 127 -12.71 -7.27 4.51
N ARG A 128 -11.73 -6.55 5.06
CA ARG A 128 -11.25 -6.68 6.45
C ARG A 128 -11.89 -5.67 7.41
N LEU A 129 -12.62 -4.67 6.90
CA LEU A 129 -13.32 -3.67 7.74
C LEU A 129 -14.36 -4.31 8.66
N ASP A 130 -14.94 -5.43 8.25
CA ASP A 130 -15.91 -6.17 9.05
C ASP A 130 -15.27 -6.76 10.32
N GLN A 131 -14.02 -7.22 10.22
CA GLN A 131 -13.24 -7.71 11.36
C GLN A 131 -12.92 -6.59 12.35
N ALA A 132 -12.90 -5.34 11.89
CA ALA A 132 -12.67 -4.18 12.75
C ALA A 132 -13.89 -3.78 13.59
N LYS A 133 -15.09 -4.36 13.34
CA LYS A 133 -16.32 -4.02 14.11
C LYS A 133 -16.14 -4.22 15.61
N LEU A 134 -15.47 -5.31 16.00
CA LEU A 134 -15.27 -5.71 17.39
C LEU A 134 -14.24 -4.86 18.13
N SER A 135 -13.43 -4.09 17.40
CA SER A 135 -12.39 -3.27 17.98
C SER A 135 -12.94 -2.05 18.69
N LYS A 136 -12.46 -1.82 19.91
CA LYS A 136 -12.73 -0.60 20.67
C LYS A 136 -11.75 0.49 20.21
N LEU A 137 -12.29 1.61 19.74
CA LEU A 137 -11.50 2.79 19.38
C LEU A 137 -11.99 3.99 20.19
N SER A 138 -11.09 4.59 20.97
CA SER A 138 -11.42 5.80 21.72
C SER A 138 -11.62 6.99 20.78
N LYS A 139 -12.49 7.93 21.15
CA LYS A 139 -12.75 9.15 20.37
C LYS A 139 -11.46 9.96 20.13
N ASN A 140 -10.56 10.00 21.10
CA ASN A 140 -9.29 10.72 20.98
C ASN A 140 -8.36 10.05 19.96
N ARG A 141 -8.23 8.72 20.03
CA ARG A 141 -7.43 7.96 19.07
C ARG A 141 -7.99 8.06 17.65
N ALA A 142 -9.31 8.00 17.49
CA ALA A 142 -9.97 8.22 16.20
C ALA A 142 -9.63 9.59 15.59
N LYS A 143 -9.65 10.67 16.39
CA LYS A 143 -9.25 12.01 15.93
C LYS A 143 -7.78 12.08 15.53
N LEU A 144 -6.89 11.43 16.29
CA LEU A 144 -5.46 11.39 15.96
C LEU A 144 -5.21 10.63 14.66
N LEU A 145 -5.82 9.46 14.48
CA LEU A 145 -5.71 8.67 13.25
C LEU A 145 -6.24 9.45 12.04
N GLN A 146 -7.39 10.14 12.17
CA GLN A 146 -7.90 11.00 11.11
C GLN A 146 -6.92 12.13 10.76
N LYS A 147 -6.26 12.73 11.76
CA LYS A 147 -5.24 13.75 11.53
C LYS A 147 -4.03 13.17 10.80
N VAL A 148 -3.56 11.98 11.18
CA VAL A 148 -2.45 11.27 10.51
C VAL A 148 -2.81 10.99 9.04
N LEU A 149 -4.01 10.47 8.76
CA LEU A 149 -4.50 10.26 7.39
C LEU A 149 -4.51 11.55 6.57
N ASN A 150 -4.99 12.65 7.16
CA ASN A 150 -5.04 13.95 6.49
C ASN A 150 -3.64 14.46 6.15
N LEU A 151 -2.67 14.32 7.07
CA LEU A 151 -1.28 14.74 6.85
C LEU A 151 -0.61 13.92 5.75
N HIS A 152 -0.90 12.62 5.67
CA HIS A 152 -0.42 11.76 4.59
C HIS A 152 -1.26 11.90 3.29
N LYS A 153 -2.26 12.80 3.28
CA LYS A 153 -3.17 13.07 2.17
C LYS A 153 -3.86 11.82 1.61
N LEU A 154 -4.16 10.85 2.48
CA LEU A 154 -4.74 9.57 2.08
C LEU A 154 -6.27 9.58 1.92
N ASN A 155 -6.91 10.74 2.09
CA ASN A 155 -8.36 10.88 1.95
C ASN A 155 -8.86 10.44 0.57
N LEU A 156 -8.08 10.70 -0.49
CA LEU A 156 -8.43 10.25 -1.85
C LEU A 156 -8.44 8.72 -1.96
N LEU A 157 -7.47 8.03 -1.35
CA LEU A 157 -7.44 6.57 -1.32
C LEU A 157 -8.63 5.99 -0.54
N VAL A 158 -8.99 6.61 0.59
CA VAL A 158 -10.18 6.23 1.38
C VAL A 158 -11.44 6.38 0.54
N VAL A 159 -11.59 7.48 -0.22
CA VAL A 159 -12.72 7.68 -1.14
C VAL A 159 -12.74 6.62 -2.24
N ASP A 160 -11.59 6.34 -2.86
CA ASP A 160 -11.49 5.31 -3.89
C ASP A 160 -11.86 3.92 -3.37
N GLN A 161 -11.43 3.56 -2.16
CA GLN A 161 -11.84 2.30 -1.54
C GLN A 161 -13.34 2.24 -1.27
N LYS A 162 -13.96 3.35 -0.85
CA LYS A 162 -15.43 3.44 -0.70
C LYS A 162 -16.14 3.26 -2.05
N ASN A 163 -15.59 3.81 -3.11
CA ASN A 163 -16.13 3.65 -4.47
C ASN A 163 -16.01 2.20 -4.97
N GLU A 164 -14.90 1.51 -4.69
CA GLU A 164 -14.76 0.09 -5.01
C GLU A 164 -15.74 -0.79 -4.22
N LEU A 165 -15.96 -0.48 -2.93
CA LEU A 165 -17.00 -1.13 -2.13
C LEU A 165 -18.39 -0.90 -2.74
N SER A 166 -18.68 0.32 -3.20
CA SER A 166 -19.95 0.64 -3.87
C SER A 166 -20.17 -0.20 -5.13
N LYS A 167 -19.13 -0.40 -5.95
CA LYS A 167 -19.20 -1.23 -7.16
C LYS A 167 -19.47 -2.69 -6.82
N GLU A 168 -18.78 -3.22 -5.80
CA GLU A 168 -18.98 -4.59 -5.35
C GLU A 168 -20.38 -4.81 -4.76
N LEU A 169 -20.86 -3.87 -3.96
CA LEU A 169 -22.23 -3.87 -3.44
C LEU A 169 -23.26 -3.88 -4.57
N TYR A 170 -23.09 -3.02 -5.58
CA TYR A 170 -23.97 -2.96 -6.74
C TYR A 170 -23.98 -4.30 -7.50
N ARG A 171 -22.80 -4.86 -7.80
CA ARG A 171 -22.66 -6.17 -8.46
C ARG A 171 -23.39 -7.28 -7.68
N LYS A 172 -23.29 -7.27 -6.35
CA LYS A 172 -23.94 -8.26 -5.48
C LYS A 172 -25.46 -8.10 -5.44
N LYS A 173 -25.96 -6.86 -5.46
CA LYS A 173 -27.40 -6.57 -5.58
C LYS A 173 -27.97 -7.04 -6.92
N GLU A 174 -27.26 -6.82 -8.02
CA GLU A 174 -27.66 -7.33 -9.33
C GLU A 174 -27.70 -8.86 -9.33
N LEU A 175 -26.69 -9.52 -8.76
CA LEU A 175 -26.67 -10.98 -8.64
C LEU A 175 -27.85 -11.51 -7.81
N LEU A 176 -28.16 -10.86 -6.68
CA LEU A 176 -29.30 -11.22 -5.82
C LEU A 176 -30.62 -11.14 -6.60
N ALA A 177 -30.79 -10.06 -7.38
CA ALA A 177 -31.97 -9.84 -8.22
C ALA A 177 -32.09 -10.89 -9.34
N ILE A 178 -30.98 -11.26 -9.99
CA ILE A 178 -30.95 -12.28 -11.05
C ILE A 178 -31.24 -13.68 -10.50
N LEU A 179 -30.69 -14.00 -9.33
CA LEU A 179 -30.85 -15.31 -8.72
C LEU A 179 -32.21 -15.50 -8.02
N GLU A 180 -33.05 -14.46 -7.95
CA GLU A 180 -34.34 -14.45 -7.23
C GLU A 180 -34.21 -15.01 -5.80
N THR A 181 -33.06 -14.76 -5.17
CA THR A 181 -32.71 -15.40 -3.89
C THR A 181 -33.17 -14.53 -2.73
N ALA A 182 -33.77 -15.16 -1.71
CA ALA A 182 -34.16 -14.47 -0.48
C ALA A 182 -32.93 -13.87 0.24
N ASP A 183 -33.16 -12.82 1.03
CA ASP A 183 -32.13 -12.12 1.82
C ASP A 183 -31.36 -13.05 2.79
N THR A 184 -31.95 -14.19 3.15
CA THR A 184 -31.33 -15.22 4.01
C THR A 184 -30.25 -16.06 3.32
N THR A 185 -30.08 -15.92 2.00
CA THR A 185 -29.03 -16.63 1.25
C THR A 185 -27.64 -16.06 1.54
N GLU A 186 -26.59 -16.78 1.16
CA GLU A 186 -25.20 -16.28 1.28
C GLU A 186 -25.02 -14.92 0.57
N VAL A 187 -25.63 -14.75 -0.60
CA VAL A 187 -25.58 -13.50 -1.37
C VAL A 187 -26.33 -12.37 -0.66
N GLY A 188 -27.51 -12.65 -0.10
CA GLY A 188 -28.31 -11.66 0.64
C GLY A 188 -27.59 -11.15 1.90
N ARG A 189 -27.04 -12.07 2.71
CA ARG A 189 -26.21 -11.71 3.87
C ARG A 189 -24.97 -10.91 3.49
N ASP A 190 -24.36 -11.22 2.34
CA ASP A 190 -23.24 -10.45 1.80
C ASP A 190 -23.65 -9.02 1.42
N VAL A 191 -24.84 -8.83 0.81
CA VAL A 191 -25.37 -7.52 0.47
C VAL A 191 -25.60 -6.69 1.74
N GLU A 192 -26.31 -7.23 2.74
CA GLU A 192 -26.55 -6.54 4.01
C GLU A 192 -25.25 -6.12 4.69
N ARG A 193 -24.27 -7.03 4.73
CA ARG A 193 -22.94 -6.78 5.29
C ARG A 193 -22.22 -5.65 4.55
N LEU A 194 -22.20 -5.67 3.21
CA LEU A 194 -21.54 -4.64 2.40
C LEU A 194 -22.26 -3.28 2.52
N GLU A 195 -23.59 -3.26 2.64
CA GLU A 195 -24.33 -2.03 2.89
C GLU A 195 -23.98 -1.37 4.21
N ASP A 196 -23.91 -2.15 5.29
CA ASP A 196 -23.53 -1.67 6.62
C ASP A 196 -22.11 -1.06 6.59
N ILE A 197 -21.16 -1.77 5.98
CA ILE A 197 -19.79 -1.26 5.79
C ILE A 197 -19.81 0.02 4.97
N TYR A 198 -20.61 0.12 3.91
CA TYR A 198 -20.68 1.31 3.05
C TYR A 198 -21.22 2.53 3.82
N LYS A 199 -22.29 2.34 4.60
CA LYS A 199 -22.91 3.39 5.43
C LYS A 199 -21.94 3.89 6.51
N GLN A 200 -21.18 2.98 7.13
CA GLN A 200 -20.25 3.29 8.23
C GLN A 200 -18.77 3.34 7.80
N PHE A 201 -18.49 3.52 6.51
CA PHE A 201 -17.16 3.30 5.94
C PHE A 201 -16.04 4.03 6.69
N SER A 202 -16.18 5.35 6.87
CA SER A 202 -15.16 6.16 7.56
C SER A 202 -14.91 5.69 9.00
N PHE A 203 -15.96 5.26 9.71
CA PHE A 203 -15.83 4.76 11.07
C PHE A 203 -15.10 3.43 11.12
N TYR A 204 -15.43 2.50 10.20
CA TYR A 204 -14.73 1.23 10.11
C TYR A 204 -13.30 1.37 9.62
N THR A 205 -13.01 2.29 8.69
CA THR A 205 -11.63 2.62 8.31
C THR A 205 -10.82 3.09 9.52
N LEU A 206 -11.38 3.96 10.36
CA LEU A 206 -10.69 4.42 11.57
C LEU A 206 -10.50 3.29 12.59
N LYS A 207 -11.49 2.40 12.78
CA LYS A 207 -11.34 1.21 13.65
C LYS A 207 -10.27 0.25 13.13
N TYR A 208 -10.27 0.00 11.83
CA TYR A 208 -9.30 -0.84 11.16
C TYR A 208 -7.88 -0.28 11.33
N LEU A 209 -7.71 1.02 11.13
CA LEU A 209 -6.46 1.72 11.43
C LEU A 209 -6.11 1.68 12.91
N GLY A 210 -7.10 1.75 13.80
CA GLY A 210 -6.93 1.57 15.24
C GLY A 210 -6.21 0.28 15.59
N ASN A 211 -6.61 -0.83 14.96
CA ASN A 211 -5.93 -2.12 15.10
C ASN A 211 -4.54 -2.11 14.46
N LYS A 212 -4.43 -1.55 13.26
CA LYS A 212 -3.15 -1.53 12.52
C LYS A 212 -2.07 -0.69 13.20
N PHE A 213 -2.48 0.30 13.97
CA PHE A 213 -1.60 1.16 14.75
C PHE A 213 -1.69 0.83 16.23
N GLU A 214 -2.17 -0.36 16.65
CA GLU A 214 -2.34 -0.71 18.08
C GLU A 214 -1.06 -0.52 18.89
N ASP A 215 0.09 -0.80 18.26
CA ASP A 215 1.43 -0.65 18.80
C ASP A 215 1.91 0.81 18.93
N TYR A 216 1.15 1.79 18.43
CA TYR A 216 1.42 3.21 18.63
C TYR A 216 0.73 3.76 19.86
N GLN A 217 1.47 4.44 20.71
CA GLN A 217 0.90 5.26 21.77
C GLN A 217 0.23 6.51 21.19
N ASP A 218 -0.72 7.09 21.93
CA ASP A 218 -1.37 8.34 21.52
C ASP A 218 -0.39 9.52 21.49
N THR A 219 0.63 9.51 22.35
CA THR A 219 1.73 10.49 22.39
C THR A 219 2.57 10.47 21.12
N GLU A 220 2.85 9.27 20.66
CA GLU A 220 3.54 8.93 19.42
C GLU A 220 2.78 9.47 18.19
N LEU A 221 1.47 9.17 18.06
CA LEU A 221 0.62 9.72 17.00
C LEU A 221 0.51 11.25 17.02
N LYS A 222 0.50 11.86 18.23
CA LYS A 222 0.49 13.32 18.38
C LYS A 222 1.77 13.94 17.88
N GLU A 223 2.91 13.33 18.18
CA GLU A 223 4.22 13.85 17.80
C GLU A 223 4.39 13.89 16.28
N ILE A 224 4.03 12.80 15.59
CA ILE A 224 3.96 12.74 14.12
C ILE A 224 3.15 13.91 13.58
N ALA A 225 1.97 14.10 14.16
CA ALA A 225 1.04 15.11 13.72
C ALA A 225 1.48 16.54 14.06
N ARG A 226 2.52 16.70 14.88
CA ARG A 226 3.18 17.96 15.22
C ARG A 226 4.36 18.24 14.29
N ILE A 227 5.14 17.22 13.94
CA ILE A 227 6.39 17.38 13.19
C ILE A 227 6.22 17.26 11.67
N MET A 228 5.16 16.61 11.17
CA MET A 228 4.91 16.43 9.73
C MET A 228 4.27 17.67 9.08
N THR A 229 4.97 18.80 9.13
CA THR A 229 4.49 20.09 8.58
C THR A 229 4.98 20.37 7.17
N SER A 230 6.04 19.68 6.73
CA SER A 230 6.66 19.84 5.42
C SER A 230 5.76 19.38 4.27
N LYS A 231 5.57 20.26 3.27
CA LYS A 231 4.81 19.93 2.05
C LYS A 231 5.48 18.83 1.21
N PRO A 232 6.80 18.86 0.96
CA PRO A 232 7.50 17.74 0.30
C PRO A 232 7.26 16.40 0.98
N VAL A 233 7.40 16.33 2.30
CA VAL A 233 7.20 15.10 3.08
C VAL A 233 5.77 14.57 2.92
N GLN A 234 4.76 15.44 3.02
CA GLN A 234 3.35 15.05 2.83
C GLN A 234 3.05 14.58 1.40
N LYS A 235 3.63 15.26 0.38
CA LYS A 235 3.47 14.84 -1.02
C LYS A 235 4.17 13.50 -1.28
N ALA A 236 5.34 13.26 -0.69
CA ALA A 236 6.06 12.00 -0.80
C ALA A 236 5.32 10.84 -0.14
N ALA A 237 4.79 11.06 1.07
CA ALA A 237 3.91 10.11 1.75
C ALA A 237 2.73 9.70 0.86
N GLN A 238 2.02 10.69 0.32
CA GLN A 238 0.88 10.45 -0.58
C GLN A 238 1.30 9.67 -1.82
N LEU A 239 2.40 10.07 -2.47
CA LEU A 239 2.88 9.45 -3.70
C LEU A 239 3.26 7.99 -3.46
N ILE A 240 4.03 7.69 -2.41
CA ILE A 240 4.50 6.33 -2.12
C ILE A 240 3.29 5.42 -1.83
N VAL A 241 2.38 5.86 -0.95
CA VAL A 241 1.19 5.06 -0.58
C VAL A 241 0.26 4.87 -1.77
N SER A 242 0.00 5.92 -2.54
CA SER A 242 -0.88 5.83 -3.70
C SER A 242 -0.25 4.99 -4.81
N TYR A 243 1.04 5.15 -5.07
CA TYR A 243 1.76 4.35 -6.05
C TYR A 243 1.65 2.86 -5.72
N HIS A 244 1.96 2.49 -4.47
CA HIS A 244 1.84 1.12 -4.01
C HIS A 244 0.40 0.58 -4.14
N TYR A 245 -0.60 1.35 -3.68
CA TYR A 245 -2.02 1.03 -3.81
C TYR A 245 -2.40 0.68 -5.25
N TYR A 246 -2.19 1.60 -6.18
CA TYR A 246 -2.66 1.44 -7.55
C TYR A 246 -1.85 0.38 -8.30
N PHE A 247 -0.57 0.21 -7.97
CA PHE A 247 0.24 -0.85 -8.56
C PHE A 247 -0.27 -2.22 -8.12
N LEU A 248 -0.46 -2.45 -6.81
CA LEU A 248 -1.02 -3.71 -6.31
C LEU A 248 -2.42 -3.97 -6.89
N LYS A 249 -3.29 -2.95 -6.91
CA LYS A 249 -4.64 -3.07 -7.47
C LYS A 249 -4.62 -3.51 -8.94
N ASN A 250 -3.76 -2.89 -9.75
CA ASN A 250 -3.62 -3.23 -11.17
C ASN A 250 -3.02 -4.63 -11.36
N ALA A 251 -1.95 -4.97 -10.63
CA ALA A 251 -1.35 -6.29 -10.66
C ALA A 251 -2.36 -7.37 -10.27
N LYS A 252 -3.17 -7.13 -9.23
CA LYS A 252 -4.20 -8.08 -8.78
C LYS A 252 -5.27 -8.28 -9.84
N ARG A 253 -5.72 -7.22 -10.49
CA ARG A 253 -6.69 -7.27 -11.59
C ARG A 253 -6.14 -8.03 -12.80
N GLU A 254 -4.87 -7.81 -13.15
CA GLU A 254 -4.21 -8.53 -14.25
C GLU A 254 -4.10 -10.02 -13.91
N PHE A 255 -3.66 -10.34 -12.70
CA PHE A 255 -3.57 -11.72 -12.21
C PHE A 255 -4.94 -12.42 -12.17
N ASP A 256 -5.99 -11.81 -11.63
CA ASP A 256 -7.32 -12.44 -11.55
C ASP A 256 -7.93 -12.72 -12.94
N ARG A 257 -7.49 -12.04 -14.00
CA ARG A 257 -7.93 -12.30 -15.38
C ARG A 257 -7.23 -13.49 -16.03
N THR A 258 -5.99 -13.77 -15.62
CA THR A 258 -5.13 -14.79 -16.24
C THR A 258 -4.95 -16.02 -15.36
N TYR A 259 -5.29 -15.93 -14.08
CA TYR A 259 -5.13 -17.01 -13.12
C TYR A 259 -6.06 -18.17 -13.44
N VAL A 260 -5.44 -19.31 -13.76
CA VAL A 260 -6.10 -20.62 -13.83
C VAL A 260 -5.63 -21.40 -12.60
N PRO A 261 -6.53 -21.89 -11.72
CA PRO A 261 -6.14 -22.74 -10.61
C PRO A 261 -5.46 -24.01 -11.16
N ASP A 262 -4.23 -24.29 -10.72
CA ASP A 262 -3.54 -25.53 -11.08
C ASP A 262 -4.38 -26.72 -10.62
N LYS A 263 -4.68 -27.66 -11.53
CA LYS A 263 -5.51 -28.83 -11.23
C LYS A 263 -4.84 -29.79 -10.24
N ASP A 264 -3.50 -29.75 -10.13
CA ASP A 264 -2.68 -30.60 -9.27
C ASP A 264 -2.48 -30.04 -7.84
N ILE A 265 -3.06 -28.87 -7.53
CA ILE A 265 -2.94 -28.21 -6.22
C ILE A 265 -3.52 -29.04 -5.06
N LYS A 266 -4.55 -29.86 -5.32
CA LYS A 266 -5.17 -30.69 -4.27
C LYS A 266 -4.17 -31.63 -3.58
N LEU A 267 -3.13 -32.09 -4.28
CA LEU A 267 -2.14 -33.02 -3.73
C LEU A 267 -1.16 -32.39 -2.74
N LYS A 268 -0.93 -31.07 -2.79
CA LYS A 268 -0.01 -30.38 -1.86
C LYS A 268 -0.66 -29.96 -0.55
N GLN A 269 -1.97 -29.70 -0.53
CA GLN A 269 -2.66 -29.36 0.71
C GLN A 269 -2.74 -30.54 1.67
N ASP A 270 -2.93 -31.76 1.18
CA ASP A 270 -3.04 -32.96 2.02
C ASP A 270 -1.71 -33.33 2.71
N GLN A 271 -0.57 -32.81 2.25
CA GLN A 271 0.75 -33.02 2.88
C GLN A 271 1.10 -31.98 3.95
N LEU A 272 0.42 -30.83 3.99
CA LEU A 272 0.68 -29.77 4.97
C LEU A 272 -0.09 -29.96 6.30
N TYR A 273 -1.05 -30.89 6.36
CA TYR A 273 -1.85 -31.19 7.55
C TYR A 273 -1.39 -32.41 8.36
N ILE A 274 -0.24 -33.02 8.04
CA ILE A 274 0.35 -34.05 8.89
C ILE A 274 1.40 -33.42 9.80
N LYS A 275 0.96 -33.04 11.01
CA LYS A 275 1.80 -32.98 12.21
C LYS A 275 1.07 -33.68 13.36
#